data_AF-A0A1J3K8Y0-F1
#
_entry.id   AF-A0A1J3K8Y0-F1
#
_cell.length_a   1.000
_cell.length_b   1.000
_cell.length_c   1.000
_cell.angle_alpha   90.00
_cell.angle_beta   90.00
_cell.angle_gamma   90.00
#
_symmetry.space_group_name_H-M   'P 1'
#
loop_
_entity.id
_entity.type
_entity.pdbx_description
1 polymer ?
#
loop_
_entity_poly.entity_id
_entity_poly.type
_entity_poly.pdbx_seq_one_letter_code
_entity_poly.pdbx_strand_id
1 'polypeptide(L)'
;LALKSRRQLTMVPSLSTEEEPREQQVVGKSVLLGLGYYCRKRHIRICNAPPYSPCPVLVSLYAAMGLHSYNFRQGKSFKFSRVLEYSETYGPPAASTYRMALDAMDPCLNSDRIFETSVTEKSYGKLALRCNFAIPHGETRIEYSIIDEIRGSREASMEYNLRDCMPEMPPMDPFQDTNRFYLLNKSEVEENEWIRMYLDLAFATTIRGTSKVPDLSKLEIVEVAVSISKEESSTSVTSHTDERLGLCRPTNAVFYIRHMDWSRARVKKNDVDRIAIVRRIFNHRTGWFCLIGQILSSQTIPKPIMDDNPSLPVAAIL
;
A
#
# COMPACT_ATOMS: atom_id res chain seq x y z
N LEU A 1 -15.96 30.90 68.84
CA LEU A 1 -16.76 29.67 68.63
C LEU A 1 -17.42 29.77 67.26
N ALA A 2 -16.83 29.08 66.28
CA ALA A 2 -17.25 29.08 64.88
C ALA A 2 -18.39 28.06 64.66
N LEU A 3 -19.49 28.49 64.07
CA LEU A 3 -20.61 27.62 63.67
C LEU A 3 -20.44 27.18 62.22
N LYS A 4 -20.07 25.89 62.06
CA LYS A 4 -19.99 25.14 60.81
C LYS A 4 -21.38 25.03 60.17
N SER A 5 -21.54 25.53 58.94
CA SER A 5 -22.64 25.11 58.06
C SER A 5 -22.21 23.89 57.26
N ARG A 6 -22.86 22.74 57.53
CA ARG A 6 -22.74 21.47 56.81
C ARG A 6 -23.44 21.61 55.46
N ARG A 7 -22.71 21.48 54.34
CA ARG A 7 -23.31 21.10 53.05
C ARG A 7 -23.47 19.58 53.04
N GLN A 8 -24.70 19.09 52.93
CA GLN A 8 -25.02 17.70 52.62
C GLN A 8 -24.63 17.42 51.16
N LEU A 9 -23.82 16.38 50.95
CA LEU A 9 -23.58 15.75 49.65
C LEU A 9 -24.82 14.94 49.27
N THR A 10 -25.55 15.40 48.27
CA THR A 10 -26.53 14.57 47.56
C THR A 10 -25.76 13.79 46.50
N MET A 11 -25.69 12.47 46.66
CA MET A 11 -25.13 11.57 45.64
C MET A 11 -26.06 11.54 44.43
N VAL A 12 -25.57 12.02 43.28
CA VAL A 12 -26.21 11.80 41.99
C VAL A 12 -25.70 10.47 41.44
N PRO A 13 -26.57 9.53 41.01
CA PRO A 13 -26.13 8.30 40.37
C PRO A 13 -25.43 8.64 39.06
N SER A 14 -24.19 8.19 38.88
CA SER A 14 -23.49 8.24 37.61
C SER A 14 -24.20 7.34 36.61
N LEU A 15 -24.99 7.92 35.70
CA LEU A 15 -25.37 7.25 34.46
C LEU A 15 -24.10 7.04 33.63
N SER A 16 -23.67 5.79 33.53
CA SER A 16 -22.78 5.33 32.48
C SER A 16 -23.53 5.39 31.15
N THR A 17 -23.38 6.50 30.43
CA THR A 17 -23.62 6.51 28.99
C THR A 17 -22.45 5.80 28.33
N GLU A 18 -22.64 4.52 27.98
CA GLU A 18 -21.90 3.92 26.88
C GLU A 18 -22.23 4.72 25.62
N GLU A 19 -21.32 5.61 25.21
CA GLU A 19 -21.38 6.21 23.88
C GLU A 19 -20.95 5.12 22.88
N GLU A 20 -21.93 4.52 22.21
CA GLU A 20 -21.68 3.75 20.99
C GLU A 20 -20.96 4.65 19.96
N PRO A 21 -19.96 4.14 19.22
CA PRO A 21 -19.30 4.91 18.19
C PRO A 21 -20.31 5.29 17.10
N ARG A 22 -20.32 6.59 16.72
CA ARG A 22 -21.21 7.12 15.67
C ARG A 22 -20.79 6.58 14.30
N GLU A 23 -21.37 5.47 13.90
CA GLU A 23 -21.25 4.94 12.54
C GLU A 23 -22.01 5.84 11.55
N GLN A 24 -21.31 6.41 10.57
CA GLN A 24 -21.94 7.14 9.47
C GLN A 24 -21.85 6.30 8.19
N GLN A 25 -23.00 6.02 7.60
CA GLN A 25 -23.10 5.38 6.29
C GLN A 25 -23.03 6.43 5.19
N VAL A 26 -22.04 6.32 4.31
CA VAL A 26 -21.88 7.20 3.15
C VAL A 26 -22.03 6.37 1.88
N VAL A 27 -23.02 6.71 1.04
CA VAL A 27 -23.23 6.09 -0.27
C VAL A 27 -22.16 6.58 -1.26
N GLY A 28 -21.58 5.68 -2.04
CA GLY A 28 -20.73 6.03 -3.18
C GLY A 28 -21.52 6.80 -4.24
N LYS A 29 -21.50 8.13 -4.17
CA LYS A 29 -22.14 9.00 -5.15
C LYS A 29 -21.24 9.07 -6.38
N SER A 30 -21.76 8.70 -7.55
CA SER A 30 -21.07 9.06 -8.78
C SER A 30 -21.09 10.57 -8.93
N VAL A 31 -19.96 11.10 -9.35
CA VAL A 31 -19.84 12.46 -9.86
C VAL A 31 -20.38 12.56 -11.30
N LEU A 32 -21.02 11.50 -11.82
CA LEU A 32 -21.75 11.50 -13.10
C LEU A 32 -22.95 12.46 -13.13
N LEU A 33 -23.44 12.91 -11.97
CA LEU A 33 -24.44 13.96 -11.89
C LEU A 33 -23.95 14.99 -10.88
N GLY A 34 -23.29 16.03 -11.39
CA GLY A 34 -22.78 17.13 -10.58
C GLY A 34 -23.87 17.78 -9.74
N LEU A 35 -24.07 17.31 -8.51
CA LEU A 35 -24.88 17.96 -7.47
C LEU A 35 -24.34 17.65 -6.07
N GLY A 36 -23.67 18.66 -5.49
CA GLY A 36 -23.65 18.97 -4.04
C GLY A 36 -22.65 18.21 -3.15
N TYR A 37 -21.94 18.82 -2.19
CA TYR A 37 -21.90 20.18 -1.64
C TYR A 37 -20.55 20.36 -0.87
N TYR A 38 -20.06 21.61 -0.80
CA TYR A 38 -18.96 22.15 0.03
C TYR A 38 -17.57 21.46 0.00
N CYS A 39 -16.70 21.89 -0.93
CA CYS A 39 -15.33 22.32 -0.61
C CYS A 39 -14.63 22.87 -1.88
N ARG A 40 -14.00 24.04 -1.76
CA ARG A 40 -13.11 24.74 -2.73
C ARG A 40 -12.97 24.03 -4.09
N LYS A 41 -13.61 24.59 -5.15
CA LYS A 41 -13.45 24.26 -6.58
C LYS A 41 -12.51 23.06 -6.84
N ARG A 42 -12.98 21.83 -6.57
CA ARG A 42 -12.25 20.62 -6.98
C ARG A 42 -12.31 20.61 -8.50
N HIS A 43 -11.18 20.88 -9.15
CA HIS A 43 -11.08 20.74 -10.60
C HIS A 43 -11.13 19.24 -10.92
N ILE A 44 -12.30 18.77 -11.32
CA ILE A 44 -12.47 17.43 -11.86
C ILE A 44 -11.79 17.40 -13.22
N ARG A 45 -10.97 16.37 -13.44
CA ARG A 45 -10.26 16.11 -14.69
C ARG A 45 -10.81 14.83 -15.28
N ILE A 46 -11.40 14.94 -16.46
CA ILE A 46 -11.90 13.80 -17.25
C ILE A 46 -10.72 13.21 -18.04
N CYS A 47 -10.68 11.89 -18.13
CA CYS A 47 -9.62 11.13 -18.80
C CYS A 47 -10.23 10.21 -19.86
N ASN A 48 -9.43 9.86 -20.87
CA ASN A 48 -9.74 8.76 -21.81
C ASN A 48 -11.09 8.89 -22.57
N ALA A 49 -11.59 10.10 -22.76
CA ALA A 49 -12.80 10.40 -23.53
C ALA A 49 -12.51 11.59 -24.46
N PRO A 50 -12.93 11.62 -25.73
CA PRO A 50 -12.73 12.79 -26.58
C PRO A 50 -13.42 14.04 -26.00
N PRO A 51 -12.78 15.23 -25.97
CA PRO A 51 -11.46 15.59 -26.51
C PRO A 51 -10.28 15.46 -25.50
N TYR A 52 -10.48 14.79 -24.36
CA TYR A 52 -9.55 14.70 -23.25
C TYR A 52 -8.39 13.72 -23.50
N SER A 53 -7.24 14.05 -22.93
CA SER A 53 -6.00 13.27 -23.02
C SER A 53 -6.07 11.96 -22.21
N PRO A 54 -5.13 11.02 -22.43
CA PRO A 54 -4.91 9.92 -21.52
C PRO A 54 -4.69 10.40 -20.07
N CYS A 55 -5.11 9.58 -19.12
CA CYS A 55 -4.89 9.85 -17.71
C CYS A 55 -3.39 9.86 -17.38
N PRO A 56 -2.89 10.74 -16.48
CA PRO A 56 -1.51 10.64 -16.02
C PRO A 56 -1.21 9.25 -15.45
N VAL A 57 -0.02 8.72 -15.77
CA VAL A 57 0.40 7.37 -15.38
C VAL A 57 0.24 7.13 -13.88
N LEU A 58 0.66 8.07 -13.05
CA LEU A 58 0.52 7.99 -11.59
C LEU A 58 -0.92 7.89 -11.11
N VAL A 59 -1.84 8.64 -11.73
CA VAL A 59 -3.26 8.59 -11.36
C VAL A 59 -3.86 7.23 -11.73
N SER A 60 -3.47 6.66 -12.87
CA SER A 60 -3.88 5.31 -13.26
C SER A 60 -3.35 4.26 -12.29
N LEU A 61 -2.09 4.38 -11.84
CA LEU A 61 -1.51 3.49 -10.83
C LEU A 61 -2.20 3.62 -9.46
N TYR A 62 -2.57 4.83 -9.04
CA TYR A 62 -3.34 5.05 -7.81
C TYR A 62 -4.74 4.45 -7.88
N ALA A 63 -5.39 4.56 -9.04
CA ALA A 63 -6.68 3.94 -9.28
C ALA A 63 -6.58 2.41 -9.21
N ALA A 64 -5.58 1.82 -9.86
CA ALA A 64 -5.29 0.38 -9.79
C ALA A 64 -4.98 -0.08 -8.35
N MET A 65 -4.20 0.68 -7.57
CA MET A 65 -3.95 0.41 -6.16
C MET A 65 -5.24 0.39 -5.34
N GLY A 66 -6.15 1.34 -5.61
CA GLY A 66 -7.46 1.38 -4.98
C GLY A 66 -8.28 0.12 -5.26
N LEU A 67 -8.38 -0.27 -6.53
CA LEU A 67 -9.09 -1.49 -6.92
C LEU A 67 -8.45 -2.74 -6.29
N HIS A 68 -7.12 -2.82 -6.29
CA HIS A 68 -6.38 -3.89 -5.62
C HIS A 68 -6.72 -3.95 -4.13
N SER A 69 -6.78 -2.82 -3.44
CA SER A 69 -7.20 -2.76 -2.03
C SER A 69 -8.61 -3.32 -1.82
N TYR A 70 -9.56 -3.07 -2.73
CA TYR A 70 -10.90 -3.68 -2.66
C TYR A 70 -10.86 -5.19 -2.89
N ASN A 71 -10.18 -5.64 -3.95
CA ASN A 71 -10.00 -7.05 -4.29
C ASN A 71 -9.39 -7.83 -3.13
N PHE A 72 -8.32 -7.28 -2.56
CA PHE A 72 -7.57 -7.85 -1.45
C PHE A 72 -8.40 -8.00 -0.18
N ARG A 73 -9.25 -7.00 0.13
CA ARG A 73 -10.16 -7.03 1.29
C ARG A 73 -11.33 -8.00 1.09
N GLN A 74 -11.91 -8.03 -0.10
CA GLN A 74 -13.16 -8.77 -0.38
C GLN A 74 -12.94 -10.16 -1.01
N GLY A 75 -11.69 -10.55 -1.28
CA GLY A 75 -11.38 -11.78 -2.00
C GLY A 75 -11.94 -11.79 -3.42
N LYS A 76 -11.89 -10.65 -4.11
CA LYS A 76 -12.39 -10.47 -5.49
C LYS A 76 -11.24 -10.34 -6.49
N SER A 77 -11.55 -10.43 -7.77
CA SER A 77 -10.58 -10.44 -8.87
C SER A 77 -10.94 -9.45 -9.99
N PHE A 78 -11.53 -8.30 -9.66
CA PHE A 78 -11.83 -7.25 -10.64
C PHE A 78 -10.56 -6.78 -11.34
N LYS A 79 -10.60 -6.63 -12.67
CA LYS A 79 -9.47 -6.16 -13.47
C LYS A 79 -9.59 -4.68 -13.78
N PHE A 80 -8.54 -3.91 -13.47
CA PHE A 80 -8.49 -2.49 -13.77
C PHE A 80 -8.53 -2.26 -15.29
N SER A 81 -9.42 -1.38 -15.76
CA SER A 81 -9.51 -1.04 -17.19
C SER A 81 -8.98 0.36 -17.46
N ARG A 82 -9.60 1.39 -16.89
CA ARG A 82 -9.20 2.78 -17.09
C ARG A 82 -9.74 3.70 -16.01
N VAL A 83 -9.11 4.87 -15.87
CA VAL A 83 -9.66 6.00 -15.11
C VAL A 83 -10.62 6.77 -15.99
N LEU A 84 -11.82 7.06 -15.48
CA LEU A 84 -12.81 7.91 -16.12
C LEU A 84 -12.55 9.38 -15.79
N GLU A 85 -12.37 9.66 -14.51
CA GLU A 85 -12.13 11.00 -14.01
C GLU A 85 -11.43 10.96 -12.65
N TYR A 86 -10.82 12.08 -12.29
CA TYR A 86 -10.26 12.26 -10.97
C TYR A 86 -10.29 13.70 -10.50
N SER A 87 -10.19 13.88 -9.20
CA SER A 87 -9.93 15.17 -8.56
C SER A 87 -8.76 15.02 -7.60
N GLU A 88 -8.00 16.10 -7.46
CA GLU A 88 -6.84 16.17 -6.58
C GLU A 88 -7.06 17.29 -5.56
N THR A 89 -6.73 17.00 -4.30
CA THR A 89 -6.69 18.01 -3.24
C THR A 89 -5.30 18.04 -2.61
N TYR A 90 -4.77 19.25 -2.45
CA TYR A 90 -3.48 19.48 -1.80
C TYR A 90 -3.69 19.79 -0.31
N GLY A 91 -3.01 19.02 0.54
CA GLY A 91 -3.00 19.18 2.00
C GLY A 91 -1.60 19.52 2.54
N PRO A 92 -1.48 20.32 3.61
CA PRO A 92 -0.21 20.54 4.29
C PRO A 92 0.30 19.23 4.96
N PRO A 93 1.61 18.93 4.98
CA PRO A 93 2.74 19.60 4.32
C PRO A 93 3.26 18.80 3.11
N ALA A 94 2.46 18.72 2.03
CA ALA A 94 2.68 17.94 0.79
C ALA A 94 2.02 16.54 0.76
N ALA A 95 0.89 16.39 1.44
CA ALA A 95 0.01 15.24 1.21
C ALA A 95 -1.00 15.58 0.11
N SER A 96 -1.08 14.76 -0.93
CA SER A 96 -2.05 14.94 -2.02
C SER A 96 -3.05 13.79 -2.00
N THR A 97 -4.35 14.10 -1.99
CA THR A 97 -5.40 13.08 -2.05
C THR A 97 -6.04 13.11 -3.44
N TYR A 98 -6.07 11.94 -4.07
CA TYR A 98 -6.66 11.69 -5.36
C TYR A 98 -7.95 10.91 -5.17
N ARG A 99 -9.08 11.51 -5.55
CA ARG A 99 -10.36 10.81 -5.63
C ARG A 99 -10.65 10.53 -7.10
N MET A 100 -10.85 9.27 -7.43
CA MET A 100 -10.89 8.78 -8.81
C MET A 100 -12.14 7.91 -9.02
N ALA A 101 -12.74 8.04 -10.20
CA ALA A 101 -13.70 7.08 -10.72
C ALA A 101 -13.02 6.24 -11.82
N LEU A 102 -13.20 4.93 -11.78
CA LEU A 102 -12.55 4.00 -12.70
C LEU A 102 -13.50 2.89 -13.15
N ASP A 103 -13.26 2.39 -14.36
CA ASP A 103 -13.89 1.18 -14.87
C ASP A 103 -13.06 -0.04 -14.46
N ALA A 104 -13.72 -1.07 -13.95
CA ALA A 104 -13.13 -2.37 -13.66
C ALA A 104 -13.99 -3.50 -14.24
N MET A 105 -13.35 -4.44 -14.93
CA MET A 105 -14.03 -5.60 -15.49
C MET A 105 -14.18 -6.68 -14.43
N ASP A 106 -15.40 -7.18 -14.25
CA ASP A 106 -15.67 -8.37 -13.46
C ASP A 106 -15.47 -9.63 -14.33
N PRO A 107 -14.43 -10.44 -14.08
CA PRO A 107 -14.20 -11.64 -14.89
C PRO A 107 -15.28 -12.70 -14.72
N CYS A 108 -16.04 -12.68 -13.63
CA CYS A 108 -17.11 -13.65 -13.38
C CYS A 108 -18.39 -13.30 -14.14
N LEU A 109 -18.66 -12.01 -14.33
CA LEU A 109 -19.87 -11.51 -15.00
C LEU A 109 -19.61 -11.04 -16.43
N ASN A 110 -18.34 -10.95 -16.83
CA ASN A 110 -17.89 -10.36 -18.09
C ASN A 110 -18.51 -8.98 -18.35
N SER A 111 -18.60 -8.17 -17.29
CA SER A 111 -19.24 -6.86 -17.30
C SER A 111 -18.38 -5.83 -16.59
N ASP A 112 -18.40 -4.61 -17.10
CA ASP A 112 -17.72 -3.49 -16.46
C ASP A 112 -18.52 -2.98 -15.27
N ARG A 113 -17.80 -2.66 -14.19
CA ARG A 113 -18.34 -2.04 -12.99
C ARG A 113 -17.54 -0.79 -12.68
N ILE A 114 -18.25 0.29 -12.38
CA ILE A 114 -17.63 1.55 -11.97
C ILE A 114 -17.25 1.44 -10.50
N PHE A 115 -16.04 1.87 -10.19
CA PHE A 115 -15.54 2.01 -8.83
C PHE A 115 -15.20 3.46 -8.53
N GLU A 116 -15.41 3.84 -7.27
CA GLU A 116 -14.90 5.06 -6.71
C GLU A 116 -13.78 4.72 -5.71
N THR A 117 -12.63 5.37 -5.86
CA THR A 117 -11.48 5.16 -4.99
C THR A 117 -10.87 6.48 -4.55
N SER A 118 -10.24 6.47 -3.38
CA SER A 118 -9.49 7.60 -2.84
C SER A 118 -8.14 7.13 -2.31
N VAL A 119 -7.07 7.71 -2.86
CA VAL A 119 -5.69 7.43 -2.45
C VAL A 119 -5.01 8.71 -2.00
N THR A 120 -4.40 8.68 -0.81
CA THR A 120 -3.62 9.77 -0.27
C THR A 120 -2.13 9.45 -0.36
N GLU A 121 -1.40 10.32 -1.04
CA GLU A 121 0.06 10.39 -0.97
C GLU A 121 0.45 11.12 0.32
N LYS A 122 1.27 10.48 1.16
CA LYS A 122 1.75 11.05 2.43
C LYS A 122 3.10 11.78 2.30
N SER A 123 3.83 11.52 1.22
CA SER A 123 5.11 12.18 0.95
C SER A 123 5.29 12.31 -0.56
N TYR A 124 5.47 13.54 -1.03
CA TYR A 124 5.85 13.79 -2.41
C TYR A 124 7.20 13.14 -2.75
N GLY A 125 7.30 12.52 -3.93
CA GLY A 125 8.54 11.95 -4.45
C GLY A 125 8.99 10.64 -3.78
N LYS A 126 8.13 10.03 -2.95
CA LYS A 126 8.41 8.77 -2.26
C LYS A 126 7.19 7.86 -2.37
N LEU A 127 7.40 6.54 -2.41
CA LEU A 127 6.31 5.60 -2.27
C LEU A 127 5.82 5.62 -0.82
N ALA A 128 4.77 6.38 -0.55
CA ALA A 128 4.08 6.42 0.73
C ALA A 128 2.59 6.73 0.48
N LEU A 129 1.82 5.69 0.23
CA LEU A 129 0.43 5.79 -0.23
C LEU A 129 -0.51 5.10 0.75
N ARG A 130 -1.68 5.71 0.96
CA ARG A 130 -2.81 5.13 1.69
C ARG A 130 -4.03 5.09 0.79
N CYS A 131 -4.62 3.92 0.59
CA CYS A 131 -5.99 3.81 0.10
C CYS A 131 -6.94 4.15 1.25
N ASN A 132 -7.67 5.27 1.12
CA ASN A 132 -8.67 5.68 2.10
C ASN A 132 -9.96 4.89 1.93
N PHE A 133 -10.33 4.60 0.67
CA PHE A 133 -11.41 3.69 0.29
C PHE A 133 -11.29 3.27 -1.16
N ALA A 134 -11.90 2.14 -1.47
CA ALA A 134 -12.33 1.74 -2.79
C ALA A 134 -13.69 1.05 -2.65
N ILE A 135 -14.68 1.52 -3.41
CA ILE A 135 -16.07 1.03 -3.35
C ILE A 135 -16.64 0.94 -4.76
N PRO A 136 -17.40 -0.11 -5.08
CA PRO A 136 -18.20 -0.12 -6.29
C PRO A 136 -19.28 0.96 -6.24
N HIS A 137 -19.64 1.48 -7.41
CA HIS A 137 -20.70 2.46 -7.51
C HIS A 137 -22.04 1.87 -7.02
N GLY A 138 -22.78 2.68 -6.24
CA GLY A 138 -24.05 2.29 -5.63
C GLY A 138 -23.93 1.56 -4.29
N GLU A 139 -22.72 1.18 -3.85
CA GLU A 139 -22.51 0.59 -2.52
C GLU A 139 -22.23 1.67 -1.46
N THR A 140 -22.59 1.36 -0.21
CA THR A 140 -22.32 2.21 0.95
C THR A 140 -21.02 1.81 1.65
N ARG A 141 -20.37 2.79 2.26
CA ARG A 141 -19.25 2.60 3.17
C ARG A 141 -19.65 2.98 4.58
N ILE A 142 -19.17 2.21 5.55
CA ILE A 142 -19.06 2.63 6.95
C ILE A 142 -17.80 3.50 7.09
N GLU A 143 -17.97 4.75 7.47
CA GLU A 143 -16.86 5.67 7.73
C GLU A 143 -16.45 5.56 9.19
N TYR A 144 -15.23 5.11 9.44
CA TYR A 144 -14.66 5.07 10.78
C TYR A 144 -14.03 6.42 11.13
N SER A 145 -14.23 6.88 12.37
CA SER A 145 -13.56 8.06 12.90
C SER A 145 -12.07 7.76 13.08
N ILE A 146 -11.28 8.26 12.11
CA ILE A 146 -9.82 8.15 12.09
C ILE A 146 -9.20 8.62 13.42
N ILE A 147 -9.78 9.65 14.04
CA ILE A 147 -9.27 10.25 15.27
C ILE A 147 -9.48 9.31 16.46
N ASP A 148 -10.64 8.68 16.55
CA ASP A 148 -10.96 7.78 17.66
C ASP A 148 -10.14 6.49 17.58
N GLU A 149 -9.86 6.02 16.36
CA GLU A 149 -8.99 4.86 16.13
C GLU A 149 -7.52 5.15 16.47
N ILE A 150 -6.96 6.27 16.02
CA ILE A 150 -5.57 6.66 16.33
C ILE A 150 -5.40 6.84 17.84
N ARG A 151 -6.39 7.42 18.53
CA ARG A 151 -6.36 7.60 19.99
C ARG A 151 -6.49 6.27 20.74
N GLY A 152 -7.16 5.29 20.15
CA GLY A 152 -7.44 3.98 20.75
C GLY A 152 -6.46 2.85 20.41
N SER A 153 -5.50 3.05 19.49
CA SER A 153 -4.53 2.01 19.10
C SER A 153 -3.17 2.61 18.70
N ARG A 154 -2.10 2.10 19.30
CA ARG A 154 -0.72 2.50 18.97
C ARG A 154 -0.36 2.04 17.56
N GLU A 155 -0.87 0.88 17.15
CA GLU A 155 -0.71 0.29 15.83
C GLU A 155 -1.34 1.19 14.77
N ALA A 156 -2.60 1.61 14.97
CA ALA A 156 -3.27 2.56 14.08
C ALA A 156 -2.54 3.92 14.01
N SER A 157 -1.93 4.37 15.12
CA SER A 157 -1.10 5.58 15.16
C SER A 157 0.23 5.45 14.39
N MET A 158 0.90 4.30 14.47
CA MET A 158 2.11 4.02 13.70
C MET A 158 1.82 3.89 12.21
N GLU A 159 0.78 3.15 11.84
CA GLU A 159 0.29 3.05 10.45
C GLU A 159 -0.16 4.41 9.91
N TYR A 160 -0.67 5.27 10.81
CA TYR A 160 -1.00 6.63 10.42
C TYR A 160 0.25 7.40 9.98
N ASN A 161 1.36 7.21 10.68
CA ASN A 161 2.67 7.78 10.42
C ASN A 161 3.53 6.84 9.57
N LEU A 162 3.09 6.59 8.32
CA LEU A 162 3.78 5.69 7.38
C LEU A 162 5.29 5.89 7.29
N ARG A 163 5.82 7.10 7.53
CA ARG A 163 7.28 7.36 7.49
C ARG A 163 8.09 6.41 8.37
N ASP A 164 7.57 6.02 9.53
CA ASP A 164 8.25 5.12 10.47
C ASP A 164 8.16 3.65 10.03
N CYS A 165 7.41 3.38 8.97
CA CYS A 165 7.20 2.05 8.41
C CYS A 165 8.05 1.79 7.14
N MET A 166 9.02 2.65 6.83
CA MET A 166 9.89 2.44 5.66
C MET A 166 10.63 1.10 5.79
N PRO A 167 10.53 0.18 4.80
CA PRO A 167 11.23 -1.09 4.89
C PRO A 167 12.72 -0.92 4.58
N GLU A 168 13.55 -1.61 5.33
CA GLU A 168 15.00 -1.66 5.15
C GLU A 168 15.43 -2.93 4.42
N MET A 169 16.63 -2.88 3.84
CA MET A 169 17.27 -4.08 3.31
C MET A 169 17.62 -5.01 4.48
N PRO A 170 17.21 -6.29 4.46
CA PRO A 170 17.62 -7.24 5.50
C PRO A 170 19.14 -7.43 5.53
N PRO A 171 19.70 -7.90 6.66
CA PRO A 171 21.13 -8.17 6.78
C PRO A 171 21.60 -9.39 5.96
N MET A 172 20.67 -10.20 5.45
CA MET A 172 20.94 -11.37 4.62
C MET A 172 20.25 -11.21 3.27
N ASP A 173 20.77 -11.87 2.24
CA ASP A 173 20.22 -11.83 0.90
C ASP A 173 18.80 -12.42 0.86
N PRO A 174 17.75 -11.61 0.57
CA PRO A 174 16.38 -12.09 0.54
C PRO A 174 16.10 -13.09 -0.58
N PHE A 175 16.98 -13.19 -1.59
CA PHE A 175 16.83 -14.13 -2.71
C PHE A 175 17.55 -15.46 -2.49
N GLN A 176 18.36 -15.57 -1.42
CA GLN A 176 19.09 -16.80 -1.08
C GLN A 176 18.58 -17.45 0.21
N ASP A 177 18.11 -16.66 1.18
CA ASP A 177 17.60 -17.21 2.45
C ASP A 177 16.13 -17.64 2.36
N THR A 178 15.92 -18.85 1.84
CA THR A 178 14.58 -19.45 1.72
C THR A 178 13.95 -19.83 3.06
N ASN A 179 14.68 -19.74 4.19
CA ASN A 179 14.09 -20.01 5.51
C ASN A 179 13.31 -18.81 6.05
N ARG A 180 13.69 -17.60 5.66
CA ARG A 180 13.07 -16.34 6.11
C ARG A 180 12.23 -15.66 5.04
N PHE A 181 12.52 -15.93 3.77
CA PHE A 181 11.85 -15.32 2.64
C PHE A 181 11.26 -16.37 1.73
N TYR A 182 10.03 -16.13 1.28
CA TYR A 182 9.40 -16.92 0.24
C TYR A 182 9.81 -16.37 -1.12
N LEU A 183 10.56 -17.15 -1.90
CA LEU A 183 10.96 -16.81 -3.26
C LEU A 183 9.85 -17.22 -4.23
N LEU A 184 9.26 -16.25 -4.92
CA LEU A 184 8.16 -16.49 -5.84
C LEU A 184 8.71 -17.06 -7.15
N ASN A 185 8.03 -18.08 -7.67
CA ASN A 185 8.30 -18.56 -9.01
C ASN A 185 7.68 -17.63 -10.07
N LYS A 186 8.07 -17.81 -11.33
CA LYS A 186 7.62 -16.97 -12.44
C LYS A 186 6.10 -16.95 -12.62
N SER A 187 5.43 -18.11 -12.53
CA SER A 187 3.97 -18.20 -12.64
C SER A 187 3.26 -17.44 -11.52
N GLU A 188 3.78 -17.49 -10.29
CA GLU A 188 3.20 -16.74 -9.17
C GLU A 188 3.33 -15.23 -9.37
N VAL A 189 4.44 -14.76 -9.94
CA VAL A 189 4.61 -13.35 -10.29
C VAL A 189 3.64 -12.94 -11.40
N GLU A 190 3.44 -13.79 -12.42
CA GLU A 190 2.52 -13.54 -13.53
C GLU A 190 1.04 -13.57 -13.11
N GLU A 191 0.66 -14.49 -12.22
CA GLU A 191 -0.70 -14.59 -11.65
C GLU A 191 -1.05 -13.38 -10.76
N ASN A 192 -0.04 -12.76 -10.16
CA ASN A 192 -0.19 -11.63 -9.26
C ASN A 192 0.27 -10.33 -9.93
N GLU A 193 -0.50 -9.87 -10.92
CA GLU A 193 -0.25 -8.64 -11.69
C GLU A 193 -0.01 -7.40 -10.79
N TRP A 194 -0.53 -7.40 -9.57
CA TRP A 194 -0.31 -6.35 -8.58
C TRP A 194 1.14 -6.25 -8.07
N ILE A 195 1.96 -7.30 -8.19
CA ILE A 195 3.41 -7.25 -7.90
C ILE A 195 4.09 -6.28 -8.87
N ARG A 196 3.73 -6.36 -10.15
CA ARG A 196 4.20 -5.40 -11.15
C ARG A 196 3.73 -3.99 -10.81
N MET A 197 2.47 -3.83 -10.41
CA MET A 197 1.95 -2.54 -9.95
C MET A 197 2.74 -1.97 -8.77
N TYR A 198 3.21 -2.80 -7.81
CA TYR A 198 4.03 -2.32 -6.69
C TYR A 198 5.37 -1.75 -7.16
N LEU A 199 6.03 -2.43 -8.11
CA LEU A 199 7.25 -1.93 -8.74
C LEU A 199 6.99 -0.62 -9.49
N ASP A 200 5.94 -0.58 -10.32
CA ASP A 200 5.59 0.60 -11.12
C ASP A 200 5.26 1.81 -10.24
N LEU A 201 4.55 1.59 -9.12
CA LEU A 201 4.30 2.61 -8.10
C LEU A 201 5.59 3.10 -7.43
N ALA A 202 6.47 2.18 -7.01
CA ALA A 202 7.76 2.54 -6.41
C ALA A 202 8.60 3.40 -7.37
N PHE A 203 8.65 3.02 -8.65
CA PHE A 203 9.41 3.73 -9.67
C PHE A 203 8.80 5.09 -10.00
N ALA A 204 7.50 5.12 -10.36
CA ALA A 204 6.82 6.33 -10.80
C ALA A 204 6.78 7.41 -9.71
N THR A 205 6.60 7.03 -8.44
CA THR A 205 6.62 7.98 -7.31
C THR A 205 8.01 8.55 -7.06
N THR A 206 9.06 7.72 -7.17
CA THR A 206 10.45 8.14 -6.94
C THR A 206 10.93 9.10 -8.03
N ILE A 207 10.61 8.83 -9.30
CA ILE A 207 11.03 9.71 -10.41
C ILE A 207 10.14 10.93 -10.58
N ARG A 208 9.02 11.04 -9.85
CA ARG A 208 8.07 12.16 -9.93
C ARG A 208 8.72 13.52 -9.68
N GLY A 209 9.78 13.56 -8.88
CA GLY A 209 10.57 14.78 -8.65
C GLY A 209 11.44 15.21 -9.86
N THR A 210 11.45 14.43 -10.94
CA THR A 210 12.18 14.71 -12.18
C THR A 210 11.22 15.23 -13.26
N SER A 211 11.76 15.91 -14.28
CA SER A 211 10.97 16.38 -15.42
C SER A 211 10.54 15.28 -16.41
N LYS A 212 10.89 14.01 -16.14
CA LYS A 212 10.67 12.90 -17.07
C LYS A 212 9.37 12.18 -16.75
N VAL A 213 8.60 11.88 -17.79
CA VAL A 213 7.46 10.97 -17.69
C VAL A 213 7.99 9.54 -17.43
N PRO A 214 7.46 8.80 -16.46
CA PRO A 214 7.86 7.41 -16.20
C PRO A 214 7.57 6.52 -17.40
N ASP A 215 8.61 5.95 -17.99
CA ASP A 215 8.51 4.88 -18.98
C ASP A 215 8.60 3.52 -18.27
N LEU A 216 7.44 3.02 -17.85
CA LEU A 216 7.32 1.75 -17.13
C LEU A 216 7.72 0.55 -17.99
N SER A 217 7.68 0.66 -19.33
CA SER A 217 8.03 -0.44 -20.25
C SER A 217 9.51 -0.84 -20.19
N LYS A 218 10.35 -0.03 -19.54
CA LYS A 218 11.79 -0.26 -19.37
C LYS A 218 12.16 -1.00 -18.10
N LEU A 219 11.17 -1.35 -17.28
CA LEU A 219 11.40 -2.14 -16.07
C LEU A 219 11.14 -3.61 -16.36
N GLU A 220 12.07 -4.48 -15.95
CA GLU A 220 11.96 -5.94 -16.10
C GLU A 220 12.15 -6.59 -14.74
N ILE A 221 11.16 -7.36 -14.27
CA ILE A 221 11.26 -8.08 -13.00
C ILE A 221 12.14 -9.31 -13.20
N VAL A 222 13.13 -9.48 -12.33
CA VAL A 222 14.08 -10.58 -12.35
C VAL A 222 13.72 -11.61 -11.30
N GLU A 223 13.63 -11.19 -10.03
CA GLU A 223 13.35 -12.06 -8.88
C GLU A 223 12.45 -11.33 -7.88
N VAL A 224 11.59 -12.09 -7.20
CA VAL A 224 10.71 -11.55 -6.16
C VAL A 224 10.77 -12.43 -4.93
N ALA A 225 11.20 -11.86 -3.81
CA ALA A 225 11.18 -12.48 -2.50
C ALA A 225 10.20 -11.76 -1.58
N VAL A 226 9.55 -12.48 -0.67
CA VAL A 226 8.54 -11.93 0.23
C VAL A 226 8.80 -12.36 1.66
N SER A 227 8.71 -11.42 2.59
CA SER A 227 8.64 -11.68 4.02
C SER A 227 7.23 -11.40 4.52
N ILE A 228 6.60 -12.40 5.14
CA ILE A 228 5.25 -12.30 5.71
C ILE A 228 5.38 -12.36 7.23
N SER A 229 4.73 -11.44 7.94
CA SER A 229 4.76 -11.43 9.42
C SER A 229 4.00 -12.62 9.99
N LYS A 230 4.69 -13.49 10.73
CA LYS A 230 4.11 -14.70 11.35
C LYS A 230 3.21 -14.43 12.56
N GLU A 231 3.12 -13.18 13.03
CA GLU A 231 2.37 -12.80 14.23
C GLU A 231 0.85 -12.80 14.04
N GLU A 232 0.36 -12.74 12.79
CA GLU A 232 -1.08 -12.76 12.47
C GLU A 232 -1.59 -14.16 12.08
N SER A 233 -0.69 -15.13 11.85
CA SER A 233 -1.02 -16.52 11.54
C SER A 233 -0.97 -17.37 12.81
N SER A 234 -1.97 -17.23 13.69
CA SER A 234 -2.11 -18.04 14.90
C SER A 234 -2.47 -19.51 14.64
N THR A 235 -2.23 -20.02 13.44
CA THR A 235 -2.39 -21.46 13.13
C THR A 235 -1.02 -22.01 12.73
N SER A 236 -0.42 -22.74 13.67
CA SER A 236 0.84 -23.44 13.51
C SER A 236 0.73 -24.58 12.49
N VAL A 237 0.98 -24.32 11.20
CA VAL A 237 1.34 -25.36 10.23
C VAL A 237 2.38 -24.81 9.25
N THR A 238 3.65 -25.11 9.52
CA THR A 238 4.79 -24.89 8.60
C THR A 238 4.57 -25.67 7.30
N SER A 239 3.99 -25.03 6.30
CA SER A 239 3.82 -25.59 4.95
C SER A 239 3.81 -24.46 3.93
N HIS A 240 4.37 -24.69 2.73
CA HIS A 240 4.38 -23.75 1.61
C HIS A 240 2.98 -23.20 1.22
N THR A 241 1.92 -23.91 1.63
CA THR A 241 0.53 -23.48 1.48
C THR A 241 0.18 -22.22 2.30
N ASP A 242 0.77 -22.01 3.47
CA ASP A 242 0.45 -20.86 4.32
C ASP A 242 1.08 -19.54 3.81
N GLU A 243 2.24 -19.64 3.15
CA GLU A 243 2.92 -18.49 2.54
C GLU A 243 2.17 -18.00 1.29
N ARG A 244 1.70 -18.92 0.44
CA ARG A 244 0.78 -18.60 -0.67
C ARG A 244 -0.53 -18.00 -0.16
N LEU A 245 -1.05 -18.50 0.97
CA LEU A 245 -2.22 -17.92 1.62
C LEU A 245 -1.94 -16.48 2.09
N GLY A 246 -0.76 -16.17 2.61
CA GLY A 246 -0.39 -14.80 2.99
C GLY A 246 -0.22 -13.83 1.81
N LEU A 247 0.04 -14.32 0.59
CA LEU A 247 -0.02 -13.48 -0.61
C LEU A 247 -1.46 -13.06 -0.94
N CYS A 248 -2.42 -13.99 -0.80
CA CYS A 248 -3.83 -13.79 -1.16
C CYS A 248 -4.71 -13.29 -0.01
N ARG A 249 -4.26 -13.38 1.25
CA ARG A 249 -4.98 -12.92 2.43
C ARG A 249 -4.62 -11.49 2.79
N PRO A 250 -5.52 -10.77 3.45
CA PRO A 250 -5.32 -9.38 3.86
C PRO A 250 -4.29 -9.22 4.99
N THR A 251 -3.03 -9.63 4.78
CA THR A 251 -1.95 -9.63 5.76
C THR A 251 -0.83 -8.66 5.40
N ASN A 252 -0.06 -8.29 6.42
CA ASN A 252 1.15 -7.50 6.27
C ASN A 252 2.27 -8.29 5.59
N ALA A 253 2.99 -7.65 4.67
CA ALA A 253 4.09 -8.28 3.94
C ALA A 253 5.12 -7.26 3.43
N VAL A 254 6.37 -7.69 3.28
CA VAL A 254 7.44 -6.93 2.62
C VAL A 254 7.88 -7.67 1.37
N PHE A 255 7.84 -6.97 0.24
CA PHE A 255 8.22 -7.46 -1.08
C PHE A 255 9.59 -6.90 -1.45
N TYR A 256 10.49 -7.78 -1.85
CA TYR A 256 11.81 -7.46 -2.39
C TYR A 256 11.77 -7.82 -3.88
N ILE A 257 11.71 -6.80 -4.73
CA ILE A 257 11.54 -6.97 -6.18
C ILE A 257 12.84 -6.54 -6.86
N ARG A 258 13.66 -7.51 -7.25
CA ARG A 258 14.82 -7.27 -8.08
C ARG A 258 14.38 -7.04 -9.51
N HIS A 259 14.86 -5.97 -10.12
CA HIS A 259 14.48 -5.59 -11.47
C HIS A 259 15.61 -4.88 -12.21
N MET A 260 15.56 -4.96 -13.54
CA MET A 260 16.40 -4.18 -14.43
C MET A 260 15.70 -2.88 -14.82
N ASP A 261 16.39 -1.76 -14.67
CA ASP A 261 15.97 -0.43 -15.14
C ASP A 261 16.74 -0.06 -16.42
N TRP A 262 16.20 -0.48 -17.56
CA TRP A 262 16.79 -0.23 -18.88
C TRP A 262 16.75 1.24 -19.30
N SER A 263 16.01 2.10 -18.59
CA SER A 263 16.00 3.55 -18.84
C SER A 263 17.37 4.18 -18.58
N ARG A 264 18.19 3.54 -17.74
CA ARG A 264 19.52 4.01 -17.33
C ARG A 264 20.67 3.45 -18.16
N ALA A 265 20.42 2.46 -19.00
CA ALA A 265 21.45 1.76 -19.78
C ALA A 265 22.24 2.67 -20.75
N ARG A 266 21.67 3.82 -21.15
CA ARG A 266 22.32 4.76 -22.09
C ARG A 266 23.44 5.58 -21.46
N VAL A 267 23.63 5.51 -20.14
CA VAL A 267 24.66 6.26 -19.41
C VAL A 267 25.75 5.28 -18.99
N LYS A 268 26.95 5.38 -19.58
CA LYS A 268 28.13 4.47 -19.47
C LYS A 268 28.63 4.12 -18.05
N LYS A 269 27.92 4.48 -16.98
CA LYS A 269 28.28 4.24 -15.57
C LYS A 269 27.10 3.91 -14.64
N ASN A 270 25.87 3.80 -15.17
CA ASN A 270 24.72 3.55 -14.32
C ASN A 270 24.47 2.05 -14.15
N ASP A 271 24.40 1.63 -12.89
CA ASP A 271 23.86 0.35 -12.49
C ASP A 271 22.37 0.26 -12.84
N VAL A 272 22.04 -0.67 -13.74
CA VAL A 272 20.69 -0.98 -14.19
C VAL A 272 20.00 -1.99 -13.28
N ASP A 273 20.75 -2.76 -12.49
CA ASP A 273 20.20 -3.76 -11.57
C ASP A 273 19.80 -3.08 -10.25
N ARG A 274 18.54 -3.26 -9.86
CA ARG A 274 17.88 -2.46 -8.83
C ARG A 274 16.99 -3.34 -7.98
N ILE A 275 16.71 -2.88 -6.77
CA ILE A 275 15.72 -3.52 -5.89
C ILE A 275 14.70 -2.49 -5.47
N ALA A 276 13.42 -2.79 -5.69
CA ALA A 276 12.33 -2.13 -5.01
C ALA A 276 11.98 -2.92 -3.74
N ILE A 277 12.00 -2.25 -2.58
CA ILE A 277 11.53 -2.81 -1.31
C ILE A 277 10.20 -2.16 -1.00
N VAL A 278 9.11 -2.93 -0.99
CA VAL A 278 7.75 -2.44 -0.80
C VAL A 278 7.08 -3.16 0.35
N ARG A 279 6.73 -2.43 1.40
CA ARG A 279 5.92 -2.91 2.52
C ARG A 279 4.45 -2.64 2.27
N ARG A 280 3.66 -3.71 2.28
CA ARG A 280 2.21 -3.71 2.30
C ARG A 280 1.75 -3.75 3.75
N ILE A 281 0.87 -2.81 4.10
CA ILE A 281 0.28 -2.71 5.43
C ILE A 281 -1.24 -2.77 5.27
N PHE A 282 -1.88 -3.70 5.96
CA PHE A 282 -3.33 -3.83 6.01
C PHE A 282 -3.81 -3.85 7.45
N ASN A 283 -4.78 -2.99 7.75
CA ASN A 283 -5.41 -2.94 9.06
C ASN A 283 -6.81 -3.55 9.00
N HIS A 284 -7.01 -4.69 9.66
CA HIS A 284 -8.29 -5.39 9.67
C HIS A 284 -9.42 -4.59 10.33
N ARG A 285 -9.10 -3.71 11.28
CA ARG A 285 -10.09 -2.91 12.01
C ARG A 285 -10.60 -1.76 11.16
N THR A 286 -9.69 -1.01 10.55
CA THR A 286 -10.02 0.23 9.80
C THR A 286 -10.27 -0.04 8.32
N GLY A 287 -9.83 -1.20 7.82
CA GLY A 287 -9.79 -1.54 6.41
C GLY A 287 -8.76 -0.74 5.61
N TRP A 288 -7.83 -0.04 6.28
CA TRP A 288 -6.81 0.73 5.59
C TRP A 288 -5.80 -0.18 4.90
N PHE A 289 -5.48 0.18 3.67
CA PHE A 289 -4.45 -0.46 2.87
C PHE A 289 -3.40 0.58 2.52
N CYS A 290 -2.15 0.33 2.90
CA CYS A 290 -1.04 1.23 2.64
C CYS A 290 0.11 0.52 1.92
N LEU A 291 0.80 1.28 1.08
CA LEU A 291 2.05 0.87 0.45
C LEU A 291 3.12 1.91 0.80
N ILE A 292 4.23 1.43 1.33
CA ILE A 292 5.42 2.24 1.55
C ILE A 292 6.65 1.51 1.03
N GLY A 293 7.57 2.24 0.40
CA GLY A 293 8.77 1.62 -0.09
C GLY A 293 9.79 2.57 -0.67
N GLN A 294 10.85 1.97 -1.19
CA GLN A 294 12.00 2.65 -1.76
C GLN A 294 12.67 1.79 -2.83
N ILE A 295 13.46 2.44 -3.68
CA ILE A 295 14.30 1.78 -4.69
C ILE A 295 15.77 1.97 -4.34
N LEU A 296 16.52 0.88 -4.32
CA LEU A 296 17.94 0.81 -4.03
C LEU A 296 18.71 0.23 -5.23
N SER A 297 20.04 0.38 -5.23
CA SER A 297 20.95 -0.34 -6.15
C SER A 297 21.05 -1.80 -5.73
N SER A 298 21.18 -2.74 -6.66
CA SER A 298 21.42 -4.15 -6.29
C SER A 298 22.75 -4.36 -5.53
N GLN A 299 23.67 -3.40 -5.61
CA GLN A 299 24.90 -3.42 -4.80
C GLN A 299 24.63 -3.34 -3.29
N THR A 300 23.42 -2.95 -2.88
CA THR A 300 23.02 -2.97 -1.46
C THR A 300 22.56 -4.35 -0.99
N ILE A 301 22.47 -5.36 -1.87
CA ILE A 301 22.19 -6.74 -1.46
C ILE A 301 23.35 -7.23 -0.61
N PRO A 302 23.09 -7.78 0.59
CA PRO A 302 24.12 -8.41 1.39
C PRO A 302 24.80 -9.54 0.61
N LYS A 303 26.12 -9.55 0.54
CA LYS A 303 26.86 -10.66 -0.06
C LYS A 303 26.80 -11.87 0.87
N PRO A 304 26.77 -13.11 0.34
CA PRO A 304 26.95 -14.28 1.17
C PRO A 304 28.29 -14.17 1.91
N ILE A 305 28.28 -14.48 3.21
CA ILE A 305 29.51 -14.64 3.98
C ILE A 305 30.22 -15.84 3.38
N MET A 306 31.24 -15.59 2.56
CA MET A 306 32.20 -16.64 2.23
C MET A 306 33.03 -16.83 3.50
N ASP A 307 32.93 -18.01 4.11
CA ASP A 307 33.88 -18.46 5.12
C ASP A 307 35.26 -18.55 4.46
N ASP A 308 35.99 -17.43 4.43
CA ASP A 308 37.43 -17.42 4.12
C ASP A 308 38.17 -18.04 5.32
N ASN A 309 38.12 -19.37 5.40
CA ASN A 309 38.97 -20.13 6.30
C ASN A 309 39.84 -21.08 5.46
N PRO A 310 40.98 -20.62 4.92
CA PRO A 310 41.97 -21.51 4.37
C PRO A 310 42.60 -22.28 5.54
N SER A 311 42.16 -23.52 5.69
CA SER A 311 42.84 -24.64 6.36
C SER A 311 44.25 -24.31 6.86
N LEU A 312 44.40 -24.13 8.17
CA LEU A 312 45.69 -24.25 8.85
C LEU A 312 46.23 -25.67 8.62
N PRO A 313 47.51 -25.85 8.23
CA PRO A 313 48.08 -27.16 8.05
C PRO A 313 48.25 -27.82 9.44
N VAL A 314 47.81 -29.07 9.53
CA VAL A 314 48.03 -29.95 10.66
C VAL A 314 49.54 -30.06 10.89
N ALA A 315 50.05 -29.37 11.90
CA ALA A 315 51.38 -29.64 12.43
C ALA A 315 51.27 -30.91 13.28
N ALA A 316 51.81 -32.00 12.74
CA ALA A 316 52.07 -33.22 13.48
C ALA A 316 52.96 -32.90 14.69
N ILE A 317 52.45 -33.18 15.89
CA ILE A 317 53.26 -33.22 17.10
C ILE A 317 53.79 -34.66 17.20
N LEU A 318 55.12 -34.79 17.07
CA LEU A 318 55.92 -35.91 17.54
C LEU A 318 55.87 -35.99 19.07
#